data_AF-A0ABD1WP85-F1
#
_entry.id   AF-A0ABD1WP85-F1
#
_cell.length_a   1.000
_cell.length_b   1.000
_cell.length_c   1.000
_cell.angle_alpha   90.00
_cell.angle_beta   90.00
_cell.angle_gamma   90.00
#
_symmetry.space_group_name_H-M   'P 1'
#
loop_
_entity.id
_entity.type
_entity.pdbx_description
1 polymer ?
#
loop_
_entity_poly.entity_id
_entity_poly.type
_entity_poly.pdbx_seq_one_letter_code
_entity_poly.pdbx_strand_id
1 'polypeptide(L)'
;MGFRNAGALQSGITVHHSGLLPLIKELVELLFQEGLVKALFATETFAMGLNMPAKTVVFTSVKKWESDSHRYIGSGEYIQMSGRAGRRGKDEQGICIKMIDEKMEMNILKDMVLGKPHPLVSTFGLSYYTILNLMSRAEGQFTTKHVIRNSFHQFQYEKTLPDIGKKVSKLEEQAAVLDASGEAEVIEYHKLQLEIAQIEKKMMAEFMRPERVLYFLHSGSLVSEKIRVCLYYAAI
;
A
#
# COMPACT_ATOMS: atom_id res chain seq x y z
N MET A 1 23.46 16.64 0.62
CA MET A 1 24.58 15.88 0.02
C MET A 1 24.79 16.38 -1.40
N GLY A 2 25.51 17.50 -1.56
CA GLY A 2 25.96 17.95 -2.88
C GLY A 2 27.17 17.13 -3.32
N PHE A 3 27.39 17.01 -4.63
CA PHE A 3 28.55 16.38 -5.26
C PHE A 3 29.88 16.92 -4.67
N ARG A 4 30.35 16.34 -3.55
CA ARG A 4 31.68 16.62 -2.98
C ARG A 4 32.74 15.62 -3.46
N ASN A 5 32.33 14.53 -4.12
CA ASN A 5 33.21 13.41 -4.46
C ASN A 5 33.20 13.15 -5.98
N ALA A 6 34.02 13.87 -6.74
CA ALA A 6 34.28 13.56 -8.15
C ALA A 6 34.77 12.11 -8.36
N GLY A 7 35.44 11.53 -7.36
CA GLY A 7 35.90 10.15 -7.37
C GLY A 7 34.79 9.08 -7.41
N ALA A 8 33.59 9.38 -6.89
CA ALA A 8 32.48 8.45 -6.95
C ALA A 8 31.97 8.27 -8.39
N LEU A 9 31.87 9.37 -9.15
CA LEU A 9 31.47 9.32 -10.55
C LEU A 9 32.54 8.63 -11.42
N GLN A 10 33.82 8.86 -11.13
CA GLN A 10 34.93 8.15 -11.78
C GLN A 10 34.89 6.62 -11.51
N SER A 11 34.33 6.22 -10.36
CA SER A 11 34.12 4.81 -10.00
C SER A 11 32.85 4.21 -10.61
N GLY A 12 32.09 4.97 -11.40
CA GLY A 12 30.82 4.54 -11.98
C GLY A 12 29.66 4.48 -10.99
N ILE A 13 29.73 5.23 -9.88
CA ILE A 13 28.71 5.30 -8.84
C ILE A 13 28.09 6.69 -8.81
N THR A 14 26.77 6.78 -8.82
CA THR A 14 26.05 8.06 -8.84
C THR A 14 24.72 7.97 -8.08
N VAL A 15 24.18 9.15 -7.76
CA VAL A 15 22.90 9.36 -7.09
C VAL A 15 21.94 10.11 -8.01
N HIS A 16 20.64 9.80 -7.93
CA HIS A 16 19.58 10.54 -8.62
C HIS A 16 18.42 10.82 -7.66
N HIS A 17 18.20 12.09 -7.34
CA HIS A 17 17.09 12.52 -6.48
C HIS A 17 16.63 13.93 -6.83
N SER A 18 15.42 14.30 -6.38
CA SER A 18 14.79 15.59 -6.69
C SER A 18 15.64 16.81 -6.27
N GLY A 19 16.46 16.67 -5.23
CA GLY A 19 17.38 17.71 -4.74
C GLY A 19 18.62 17.99 -5.60
N LEU A 20 18.86 17.25 -6.70
CA LEU A 20 19.94 17.57 -7.64
C LEU A 20 19.54 18.69 -8.61
N LEU A 21 20.53 19.47 -9.06
CA LEU A 21 20.35 20.45 -10.13
C LEU A 21 19.86 19.76 -11.42
N PRO A 22 18.92 20.36 -12.18
CA PRO A 22 18.38 19.76 -13.41
C PRO A 22 19.48 19.31 -14.39
N LEU A 23 20.48 20.16 -14.63
CA LEU A 23 21.62 19.86 -15.51
C LEU A 23 22.39 18.60 -15.06
N ILE A 24 22.53 18.40 -13.74
CA ILE A 24 23.24 17.24 -13.20
C ILE A 24 22.38 15.98 -13.35
N LYS A 25 21.06 16.09 -13.19
CA LYS A 25 20.16 14.95 -13.42
C LYS A 25 20.27 14.47 -14.87
N GLU A 26 20.18 15.38 -15.84
CA GLU A 26 20.32 15.07 -17.26
C GLU A 26 21.68 14.42 -17.56
N LEU A 27 22.77 14.93 -16.99
CA LEU A 27 24.09 14.32 -17.15
C LEU A 27 24.16 12.89 -16.60
N VAL A 28 23.62 12.65 -15.40
CA VAL A 28 23.57 11.31 -14.80
C VAL A 28 22.75 10.34 -15.64
N GLU A 29 21.63 10.81 -16.19
CA GLU A 29 20.75 10.02 -17.07
C GLU A 29 21.46 9.62 -18.36
N LEU A 30 22.18 10.55 -19.00
CA LEU A 30 22.99 10.27 -20.18
C LEU A 30 24.11 9.27 -19.87
N LEU A 31 24.88 9.48 -18.80
CA LEU A 31 25.97 8.58 -18.39
C LEU A 31 25.47 7.17 -18.04
N PHE A 32 24.24 7.06 -17.54
CA PHE A 32 23.59 5.78 -17.26
C PHE A 32 23.20 5.03 -18.55
N GLN A 33 22.64 5.74 -19.54
CA GLN A 33 22.29 5.17 -20.84
C GLN A 33 23.52 4.68 -21.62
N GLU A 34 24.61 5.44 -21.57
CA GLU A 34 25.91 5.07 -22.14
C GLU A 34 26.61 3.93 -21.39
N GLY A 35 26.07 3.50 -20.23
CA GLY A 35 26.60 2.39 -19.45
C GLY A 35 27.91 2.70 -18.72
N LEU A 36 28.26 3.99 -18.56
CA LEU A 36 29.41 4.47 -17.80
C LEU A 36 29.13 4.39 -16.29
N VAL A 37 27.87 4.50 -15.90
CA VAL A 37 27.40 4.26 -14.53
C VAL A 37 27.12 2.77 -14.34
N LYS A 38 27.76 2.17 -13.33
CA LYS A 38 27.56 0.77 -12.94
C LYS A 38 26.57 0.62 -11.79
N ALA A 39 26.52 1.60 -10.89
CA ALA A 39 25.59 1.63 -9.77
C ALA A 39 24.92 3.00 -9.64
N LEU A 40 23.59 3.01 -9.62
CA LEU A 40 22.79 4.22 -9.49
C LEU A 40 21.89 4.10 -8.26
N PHE A 41 22.04 5.02 -7.31
CA PHE A 41 21.14 5.16 -6.17
C PHE A 41 20.08 6.20 -6.50
N ALA A 42 18.85 5.75 -6.73
CA ALA A 42 17.78 6.62 -7.22
C ALA A 42 16.56 6.63 -6.29
N THR A 43 15.86 7.76 -6.24
CA THR A 43 14.54 7.86 -5.60
C THR A 43 13.43 7.33 -6.50
N GLU A 44 12.25 7.09 -5.93
CA GLU A 44 11.04 6.58 -6.61
C GLU A 44 10.75 7.26 -7.96
N THR A 45 10.92 8.59 -8.03
CA THR A 45 10.70 9.40 -9.23
C THR A 45 11.48 8.92 -10.45
N PHE A 46 12.72 8.47 -10.27
CA PHE A 46 13.55 7.96 -11.38
C PHE A 46 13.08 6.57 -11.82
N ALA A 47 12.85 5.69 -10.84
CA ALA A 47 12.48 4.30 -11.09
C ALA A 47 11.14 4.19 -11.83
N MET A 48 10.20 5.11 -11.57
CA MET A 48 8.92 5.18 -12.27
C MET A 48 9.00 5.98 -13.59
N GLY A 49 9.82 7.04 -13.66
CA GLY A 49 9.66 8.10 -14.65
C GLY A 49 10.33 7.96 -16.02
N LEU A 50 11.32 7.06 -16.20
CA LEU A 50 12.16 7.07 -17.41
C LEU A 50 12.42 5.68 -17.99
N ASN A 51 12.53 5.57 -19.31
CA ASN A 51 12.82 4.32 -20.02
C ASN A 51 14.31 3.93 -19.95
N MET A 52 14.85 3.78 -18.74
CA MET A 52 16.25 3.42 -18.50
C MET A 52 16.34 2.09 -17.75
N PRO A 53 16.44 0.96 -18.46
CA PRO A 53 16.52 -0.35 -17.83
C PRO A 53 17.93 -0.64 -17.26
N ALA A 54 17.96 -1.36 -16.14
CA ALA A 54 19.16 -1.88 -15.49
C ALA A 54 19.15 -3.42 -15.53
N LYS A 55 20.29 -4.09 -15.38
CA LYS A 55 20.30 -5.56 -15.22
C LYS A 55 19.63 -6.00 -13.90
N THR A 56 19.79 -5.19 -12.86
CA THR A 56 19.35 -5.51 -11.51
C THR A 56 18.74 -4.29 -10.84
N VAL A 57 17.63 -4.50 -10.15
CA VAL A 57 16.98 -3.49 -9.29
C VAL A 57 17.04 -3.97 -7.84
N VAL A 58 17.45 -3.09 -6.94
CA VAL A 58 17.55 -3.39 -5.51
C VAL A 58 16.66 -2.44 -4.74
N PHE A 59 15.71 -2.99 -3.99
CA PHE A 59 14.86 -2.25 -3.06
C PHE A 59 15.52 -2.26 -1.68
N THR A 60 16.04 -1.11 -1.26
CA THR A 60 16.64 -0.94 0.07
C THR A 60 15.60 -0.84 1.19
N SER A 61 14.40 -0.35 0.86
CA SER A 61 13.24 -0.33 1.74
C SER A 61 11.97 -0.60 0.93
N VAL A 62 11.04 -1.32 1.53
CA VAL A 62 9.69 -1.57 1.00
C VAL A 62 8.61 -0.69 1.63
N LYS A 63 9.01 0.21 2.56
CA LYS A 63 8.17 1.21 3.20
C LYS A 63 8.56 2.59 2.69
N LYS A 64 7.57 3.42 2.35
CA LYS A 64 7.73 4.83 2.01
C LYS A 64 6.91 5.72 2.95
N TRP A 65 7.38 6.94 3.14
CA TRP A 65 6.66 7.97 3.87
C TRP A 65 5.67 8.67 2.94
N GLU A 66 4.39 8.67 3.30
CA GLU A 66 3.36 9.47 2.66
C GLU A 66 2.69 10.34 3.71
N SER A 67 2.82 11.66 3.53
CA SER A 67 2.19 12.77 4.27
C SER A 67 2.20 12.69 5.81
N ASP A 68 1.64 11.63 6.38
CA ASP A 68 1.42 11.40 7.81
C ASP A 68 1.74 9.96 8.29
N SER A 69 2.07 9.02 7.37
CA SER A 69 2.35 7.63 7.76
C SER A 69 3.36 6.93 6.86
N HIS A 70 3.99 5.88 7.40
CA HIS A 70 4.73 4.93 6.58
C HIS A 70 3.75 3.91 6.00
N ARG A 71 3.69 3.80 4.68
CA ARG A 71 2.98 2.71 4.01
C ARG A 71 3.93 1.82 3.22
N TYR A 72 3.50 0.58 3.00
CA TYR A 72 4.19 -0.32 2.07
C TYR A 72 3.98 0.14 0.63
N ILE A 73 4.99 -0.12 -0.20
CA ILE A 73 4.89 0.04 -1.66
C ILE A 73 3.79 -0.88 -2.17
N GLY A 74 2.85 -0.33 -2.94
CA GLY A 74 1.75 -1.10 -3.53
C GLY A 74 2.23 -1.92 -4.73
N SER A 75 1.43 -2.92 -5.14
CA SER A 75 1.80 -3.79 -6.26
C SER A 75 2.12 -3.03 -7.55
N GLY A 76 1.30 -2.03 -7.92
CA GLY A 76 1.54 -1.26 -9.14
C GLY A 76 2.86 -0.48 -9.13
N GLU A 77 3.24 0.06 -7.97
CA GLU A 77 4.50 0.78 -7.78
C GLU A 77 5.67 -0.19 -7.83
N TYR A 78 5.55 -1.35 -7.17
CA TYR A 78 6.53 -2.42 -7.25
C TYR A 78 6.75 -2.86 -8.69
N ILE A 79 5.69 -3.16 -9.44
CA ILE A 79 5.75 -3.58 -10.85
C ILE A 79 6.45 -2.54 -11.71
N GLN A 80 6.15 -1.26 -11.55
CA GLN A 80 6.80 -0.18 -12.31
C GLN A 80 8.30 -0.10 -12.03
N MET A 81 8.70 -0.16 -10.75
CA MET A 81 10.10 -0.09 -10.36
C MET A 81 10.88 -1.37 -10.71
N SER A 82 10.31 -2.54 -10.42
CA SER A 82 10.94 -3.84 -10.73
C SER A 82 11.01 -4.10 -12.22
N GLY A 83 10.07 -3.54 -13.00
CA GLY A 83 10.05 -3.62 -14.46
C GLY A 83 11.24 -2.92 -15.14
N ARG A 84 12.05 -2.18 -14.39
CA ARG A 84 13.33 -1.65 -14.87
C ARG A 84 14.44 -2.69 -14.88
N ALA A 85 14.27 -3.85 -14.22
CA ALA A 85 15.23 -4.94 -14.24
C ALA A 85 15.14 -5.73 -15.55
N GLY A 86 16.30 -6.03 -16.15
CA GLY A 86 16.45 -6.76 -17.41
C GLY A 86 16.47 -5.82 -18.62
N ARG A 87 17.60 -5.79 -19.33
CA ARG A 87 17.75 -5.02 -20.57
C ARG A 87 17.45 -5.90 -21.77
N ARG A 88 16.45 -5.51 -22.56
CA ARG A 88 16.04 -6.23 -23.78
C ARG A 88 17.23 -6.46 -24.71
N GLY A 89 17.47 -7.73 -25.06
CA GLY A 89 18.56 -8.14 -25.96
C GLY A 89 19.96 -8.11 -25.35
N LYS A 90 20.12 -7.75 -24.07
CA LYS A 90 21.42 -7.77 -23.37
C LYS A 90 21.46 -8.71 -22.18
N ASP A 91 20.35 -8.86 -21.46
CA ASP A 91 20.24 -9.74 -20.29
C ASP A 91 19.20 -10.84 -20.56
N GLU A 92 19.49 -12.08 -20.15
CA GLU A 92 18.55 -13.21 -20.24
C GLU A 92 17.34 -13.04 -19.31
N GLN A 93 17.57 -12.43 -18.14
CA GLN A 93 16.56 -12.17 -17.13
C GLN A 93 16.90 -10.91 -16.32
N GLY A 94 15.86 -10.27 -15.78
CA GLY A 94 15.99 -9.16 -14.82
C GLY A 94 16.04 -9.68 -13.38
N ILE A 95 16.97 -9.16 -12.58
CA ILE A 95 17.11 -9.54 -11.17
C ILE A 95 16.51 -8.45 -10.28
N CYS A 96 15.62 -8.83 -9.37
CA CYS A 96 15.04 -7.92 -8.38
C CYS A 96 15.36 -8.41 -6.97
N ILE A 97 16.09 -7.62 -6.20
CA ILE A 97 16.47 -7.92 -4.81
C ILE A 97 15.69 -7.00 -3.89
N LYS A 98 15.06 -7.56 -2.85
CA LYS A 98 14.30 -6.79 -1.84
C LYS A 98 14.92 -7.01 -0.48
N MET A 99 15.26 -5.93 0.20
CA MET A 99 15.62 -5.95 1.61
C MET A 99 14.33 -5.87 2.43
N ILE A 100 14.08 -6.89 3.24
CA ILE A 100 12.88 -6.99 4.09
C ILE A 100 13.28 -6.91 5.56
N ASP A 101 12.40 -6.30 6.35
CA ASP A 101 12.50 -6.20 7.81
C ASP A 101 11.71 -7.35 8.46
N GLU A 102 12.08 -7.76 9.68
CA GLU A 102 11.48 -8.88 10.42
C GLU A 102 9.98 -8.66 10.70
N LYS A 103 9.56 -7.39 10.77
CA LYS A 103 8.17 -7.00 11.06
C LYS A 103 7.22 -7.12 9.87
N MET A 104 7.70 -7.53 8.70
CA MET A 104 6.86 -7.58 7.49
C MET A 104 6.03 -8.88 7.45
N GLU A 105 4.71 -8.73 7.41
CA GLU A 105 3.82 -9.88 7.21
C GLU A 105 3.95 -10.48 5.80
N MET A 106 3.96 -11.80 5.71
CA MET A 106 4.09 -12.52 4.43
C MET A 106 2.96 -12.20 3.43
N ASN A 107 1.75 -11.90 3.93
CA ASN A 107 0.61 -11.54 3.09
C ASN A 107 0.84 -10.23 2.35
N ILE A 108 1.43 -9.24 3.03
CA ILE A 108 1.77 -7.93 2.43
C ILE A 108 2.84 -8.13 1.34
N LEU A 109 3.83 -8.98 1.59
CA LEU A 109 4.87 -9.27 0.60
C LEU A 109 4.29 -9.98 -0.63
N LYS A 110 3.39 -10.95 -0.42
CA LYS A 110 2.69 -11.63 -1.52
C LYS A 110 1.86 -10.66 -2.34
N ASP A 111 1.09 -9.79 -1.69
CA ASP A 111 0.27 -8.79 -2.38
C ASP A 111 1.13 -7.78 -3.15
N MET A 112 2.25 -7.31 -2.58
CA MET A 112 3.18 -6.42 -3.27
C MET A 112 3.76 -7.03 -4.55
N VAL A 113 4.08 -8.33 -4.55
CA VAL A 113 4.79 -8.98 -5.66
C VAL A 113 3.82 -9.59 -6.69
N LEU A 114 2.75 -10.20 -6.22
CA LEU A 114 1.79 -10.97 -7.04
C LEU A 114 0.42 -10.29 -7.16
N GLY A 115 0.16 -9.26 -6.37
CA GLY A 115 -1.10 -8.51 -6.39
C GLY A 115 -1.27 -7.77 -7.70
N LYS A 116 -2.49 -7.28 -7.92
CA LYS A 116 -2.80 -6.50 -9.13
C LYS A 116 -2.44 -5.03 -8.91
N PRO A 117 -2.02 -4.30 -9.96
CA PRO A 117 -1.91 -2.85 -9.89
C PRO A 117 -3.21 -2.23 -9.40
N HIS A 118 -3.11 -1.19 -8.56
CA HIS A 118 -4.28 -0.45 -8.11
C HIS A 118 -5.04 0.13 -9.30
N PRO A 119 -6.39 0.12 -9.27
CA PRO A 119 -7.18 0.78 -10.30
C PRO A 119 -6.86 2.27 -10.31
N LEU A 120 -6.89 2.88 -11.50
CA LEU A 120 -6.81 4.32 -11.63
C LEU A 120 -8.09 4.93 -11.06
N VAL A 121 -8.02 5.56 -9.88
CA VAL A 121 -9.15 6.25 -9.25
C VAL A 121 -8.98 7.75 -9.45
N SER A 122 -10.06 8.43 -9.86
CA SER A 122 -10.05 9.87 -10.04
C SER A 122 -9.91 10.58 -8.69
N THR A 123 -8.96 11.50 -8.59
CA THR A 123 -8.83 12.46 -7.48
C THR A 123 -9.45 13.80 -7.84
N PHE A 124 -10.37 13.85 -8.81
CA PHE A 124 -11.00 15.09 -9.24
C PHE A 124 -11.75 15.74 -8.07
N GLY A 125 -11.34 16.96 -7.73
CA GLY A 125 -11.95 17.77 -6.70
C GLY A 125 -12.13 19.20 -7.18
N LEU A 126 -13.18 19.86 -6.71
CA LEU A 126 -13.44 21.25 -7.02
C LEU A 126 -12.69 22.14 -6.03
N SER A 127 -11.77 22.94 -6.54
CA SER A 127 -11.14 24.04 -5.79
C SER A 127 -11.78 25.38 -6.16
N TYR A 128 -11.66 26.38 -5.30
CA TYR A 128 -12.10 27.75 -5.61
C TYR A 128 -11.49 28.26 -6.92
N TYR A 129 -10.20 28.00 -7.16
CA TYR A 129 -9.52 28.35 -8.40
C TYR A 129 -10.15 27.67 -9.62
N THR A 130 -10.45 26.38 -9.52
CA THR A 130 -11.10 25.63 -10.60
C THR A 130 -12.48 26.21 -10.91
N ILE A 131 -13.28 26.50 -9.89
CA ILE A 131 -14.63 27.06 -10.06
C ILE A 131 -14.55 28.45 -10.71
N LEU A 132 -13.68 29.33 -10.21
CA LEU A 132 -13.51 30.68 -10.75
C LEU A 132 -13.06 30.67 -12.21
N ASN A 133 -12.11 29.80 -12.59
CA ASN A 133 -11.70 29.65 -13.98
C ASN A 133 -12.83 29.12 -14.87
N LEU A 134 -13.60 28.16 -14.36
CA LEU A 134 -14.75 27.63 -15.09
C LEU A 134 -15.84 28.68 -15.27
N MET A 135 -16.09 29.52 -14.26
CA MET A 135 -17.07 30.62 -14.33
C MET A 135 -16.59 31.76 -15.23
N SER A 136 -15.32 32.14 -15.15
CA SER A 136 -14.74 33.22 -15.97
C SER A 136 -14.63 32.86 -17.45
N ARG A 137 -14.62 31.56 -17.78
CA ARG A 137 -14.61 31.04 -19.16
C ARG A 137 -15.98 30.53 -19.62
N ALA A 138 -17.02 30.69 -18.79
CA ALA A 138 -18.37 30.18 -19.05
C ALA A 138 -19.18 31.00 -20.08
N GLU A 139 -18.54 31.66 -21.02
CA GLU A 139 -19.21 32.26 -22.18
C GLU A 139 -19.37 31.18 -23.27
N GLY A 140 -20.34 30.27 -23.10
CA GLY A 140 -20.70 29.26 -24.12
C GLY A 140 -21.02 27.85 -23.60
N GLN A 141 -20.66 26.82 -24.38
CA GLN A 141 -21.02 25.40 -24.19
C GLN A 141 -20.38 24.70 -22.97
N PHE A 142 -19.36 25.30 -22.34
CA PHE A 142 -18.61 24.68 -21.25
C PHE A 142 -19.03 25.23 -19.88
N THR A 143 -20.30 25.03 -19.51
CA THR A 143 -20.75 25.33 -18.14
C THR A 143 -20.00 24.48 -17.12
N THR A 144 -19.77 24.98 -15.91
CA THR A 144 -19.18 24.22 -14.78
C THR A 144 -19.84 22.85 -14.57
N LYS A 145 -21.17 22.78 -14.73
CA LYS A 145 -21.95 21.52 -14.65
C LYS A 145 -21.54 20.50 -15.71
N HIS A 146 -21.20 20.94 -16.92
CA HIS A 146 -20.76 20.07 -18.01
C HIS A 146 -19.42 19.41 -17.68
N VAL A 147 -18.47 20.18 -17.13
CA VAL A 147 -17.14 19.66 -16.73
C VAL A 147 -17.26 18.66 -15.59
N ILE A 148 -18.11 18.94 -14.59
CA ILE A 148 -18.35 18.01 -13.48
C ILE A 148 -18.96 16.71 -14.00
N ARG A 149 -19.98 16.81 -14.87
CA ARG A 149 -20.69 15.65 -15.41
C ARG A 149 -19.80 14.76 -16.27
N ASN A 150 -18.91 15.36 -17.06
CA ASN A 150 -17.99 14.63 -17.94
C ASN A 150 -16.63 14.33 -17.26
N SER A 151 -16.54 14.49 -15.94
CA SER A 151 -15.33 14.15 -15.19
C SER A 151 -15.16 12.63 -15.08
N PHE A 152 -13.90 12.18 -15.01
CA PHE A 152 -13.61 10.76 -14.81
C PHE A 152 -14.17 10.24 -13.47
N HIS A 153 -14.22 11.09 -12.44
CA HIS A 153 -14.85 10.77 -11.17
C HIS A 153 -16.35 10.45 -11.33
N GLN A 154 -17.09 11.28 -12.06
CA GLN A 154 -18.52 11.04 -12.32
C GLN A 154 -18.74 9.76 -13.13
N PHE A 155 -17.92 9.52 -14.16
CA PHE A 155 -17.96 8.29 -14.94
C PHE A 155 -17.73 7.03 -14.08
N GLN A 156 -16.74 7.08 -13.17
CA GLN A 156 -16.47 5.98 -12.26
C GLN A 156 -17.63 5.73 -11.30
N TYR A 157 -18.20 6.81 -10.74
CA TYR A 157 -19.35 6.72 -9.84
C TYR A 157 -20.57 6.09 -10.54
N GLU A 158 -20.95 6.59 -11.72
CA GLU A 158 -22.07 6.08 -12.51
C GLU A 158 -21.89 4.62 -12.91
N LYS A 159 -20.65 4.20 -13.23
CA LYS A 159 -20.33 2.80 -13.53
C LYS A 159 -20.51 1.88 -12.32
N THR A 160 -20.19 2.35 -11.12
CA THR A 160 -20.30 1.55 -9.89
C THR A 160 -21.71 1.48 -9.31
N LEU A 161 -22.57 2.46 -9.63
CA LEU A 161 -23.89 2.62 -9.05
C LEU A 161 -24.81 1.39 -9.23
N PRO A 162 -24.90 0.74 -10.41
CA PRO A 162 -25.74 -0.44 -10.59
C PRO A 162 -25.29 -1.63 -9.74
N ASP A 163 -23.98 -1.82 -9.60
CA ASP A 163 -23.42 -2.93 -8.82
C ASP A 163 -23.67 -2.73 -7.31
N ILE A 164 -23.61 -1.49 -6.85
CA ILE A 164 -23.98 -1.13 -5.48
C ILE A 164 -25.48 -1.38 -5.27
N GLY A 165 -26.35 -0.92 -6.19
CA GLY A 165 -27.79 -1.16 -6.11
C GLY A 165 -28.15 -2.65 -6.03
N LYS A 166 -27.50 -3.50 -6.84
CA LYS A 166 -27.67 -4.96 -6.78
C LYS A 166 -27.22 -5.55 -5.44
N LYS A 167 -26.10 -5.06 -4.88
CA LYS A 167 -25.62 -5.51 -3.57
C LYS A 167 -26.58 -5.12 -2.45
N VAL A 168 -27.10 -3.90 -2.47
CA VAL A 168 -28.08 -3.42 -1.48
C VAL A 168 -29.33 -4.28 -1.55
N SER A 169 -29.93 -4.45 -2.73
CA SER A 169 -31.12 -5.30 -2.91
C SER A 169 -30.89 -6.74 -2.46
N LYS A 170 -29.74 -7.36 -2.78
CA LYS A 170 -29.40 -8.71 -2.32
C LYS A 170 -29.27 -8.80 -0.79
N LEU A 171 -28.66 -7.80 -0.16
CA LEU A 171 -28.51 -7.75 1.29
C LEU A 171 -29.84 -7.51 1.99
N GLU A 172 -30.71 -6.67 1.43
CA GLU A 172 -32.07 -6.44 1.92
C GLU A 172 -32.92 -7.73 1.85
N GLU A 173 -32.83 -8.48 0.75
CA GLU A 173 -33.49 -9.79 0.63
C GLU A 173 -32.97 -10.78 1.69
N GLN A 174 -31.66 -10.84 1.89
CA GLN A 174 -31.05 -11.70 2.92
C GLN A 174 -31.49 -11.30 4.33
N ALA A 175 -31.55 -9.99 4.62
CA ALA A 175 -32.03 -9.48 5.89
C ALA A 175 -33.51 -9.81 6.10
N ALA A 176 -34.36 -9.64 5.08
CA ALA A 176 -35.79 -9.96 5.19
C ALA A 176 -36.05 -11.45 5.45
N VAL A 177 -35.25 -12.36 4.85
CA VAL A 177 -35.34 -13.80 5.14
C VAL A 177 -34.95 -14.11 6.59
N LEU A 178 -33.91 -13.46 7.09
CA LEU A 178 -33.45 -13.61 8.48
C LEU A 178 -34.44 -13.00 9.49
N ASP A 179 -35.09 -11.89 9.14
CA ASP A 179 -36.11 -11.27 10.00
C ASP A 179 -37.41 -12.10 10.01
N ALA A 180 -37.77 -12.73 8.88
CA ALA A 180 -38.93 -13.60 8.78
C ALA A 180 -38.82 -14.90 9.60
N SER A 181 -37.62 -15.35 9.97
CA SER A 181 -37.47 -16.49 10.88
C SER A 181 -37.85 -16.16 12.33
N GLY A 182 -38.06 -14.89 12.68
CA GLY A 182 -38.92 -14.50 13.81
C GLY A 182 -38.46 -14.90 15.21
N GLU A 183 -37.17 -15.09 15.46
CA GLU A 183 -36.68 -15.57 16.76
C GLU A 183 -36.11 -14.42 17.60
N ALA A 184 -36.98 -13.58 18.17
CA ALA A 184 -36.58 -12.55 19.16
C ALA A 184 -35.77 -13.15 20.32
N GLU A 185 -36.08 -14.40 20.69
CA GLU A 185 -35.34 -15.17 21.70
C GLU A 185 -33.91 -15.53 21.25
N VAL A 186 -33.67 -15.76 19.95
CA VAL A 186 -32.31 -16.04 19.43
C VAL A 186 -31.45 -14.79 19.39
N ILE A 187 -32.04 -13.62 19.16
CA ILE A 187 -31.34 -12.33 19.26
C ILE A 187 -30.89 -12.09 20.70
N GLU A 188 -31.77 -12.30 21.68
CA GLU A 188 -31.44 -12.24 23.11
C GLU A 188 -30.35 -13.25 23.48
N TYR A 189 -30.47 -14.50 23.05
CA TYR A 189 -29.46 -15.54 23.31
C TYR A 189 -28.10 -15.19 22.70
N HIS A 190 -28.06 -14.71 21.47
CA HIS A 190 -26.81 -14.30 20.82
C HIS A 190 -26.15 -13.11 21.53
N LYS A 191 -26.96 -12.15 22.00
CA LYS A 191 -26.47 -11.04 22.80
C LYS A 191 -25.84 -11.53 24.11
N LEU A 192 -26.50 -12.44 24.83
CA LEU A 192 -25.94 -13.06 26.03
C LEU A 192 -24.64 -13.82 25.73
N GLN A 193 -24.55 -14.54 24.61
CA GLN A 193 -23.30 -15.21 24.20
C GLN A 193 -22.16 -14.22 23.95
N LEU A 194 -22.43 -13.08 23.31
CA LEU A 194 -21.43 -12.03 23.11
C LEU A 194 -20.99 -11.39 24.43
N GLU A 195 -21.92 -11.18 25.36
CA GLU A 195 -21.63 -10.68 26.70
C GLU A 195 -20.76 -11.67 27.50
N ILE A 196 -21.08 -12.96 27.47
CA ILE A 196 -20.27 -14.03 28.07
C ILE A 196 -18.86 -14.01 27.48
N ALA A 197 -18.73 -13.99 26.15
CA ALA A 197 -17.41 -13.96 25.49
C ALA A 197 -16.59 -12.72 25.86
N GLN A 198 -17.23 -11.56 26.03
CA GLN A 198 -16.56 -10.35 26.52
C GLN A 198 -16.13 -10.46 27.98
N ILE A 199 -16.98 -11.03 28.84
CA ILE A 199 -16.66 -11.24 30.25
C ILE A 199 -15.52 -12.24 30.38
N GLU A 200 -15.55 -13.36 29.65
CA GLU A 200 -14.46 -14.34 29.61
C GLU A 200 -13.15 -13.71 29.16
N LYS A 201 -13.18 -12.82 28.15
CA LYS A 201 -11.98 -12.09 27.70
C LYS A 201 -11.44 -11.16 28.79
N LYS A 202 -12.30 -10.42 29.49
CA LYS A 202 -11.92 -9.56 30.62
C LYS A 202 -11.35 -10.39 31.78
N MET A 203 -12.02 -11.49 32.11
CA MET A 203 -11.60 -12.42 33.16
C MET A 203 -10.24 -13.03 32.83
N MET A 204 -10.02 -13.47 31.59
CA MET A 204 -8.72 -13.98 31.15
C MET A 204 -7.64 -12.91 31.17
N ALA A 205 -7.94 -11.67 30.78
CA ALA A 205 -6.99 -10.56 30.92
C ALA A 205 -6.60 -10.30 32.39
N GLU A 206 -7.56 -10.42 33.32
CA GLU A 206 -7.33 -10.31 34.76
C GLU A 206 -6.54 -11.47 35.36
N PHE A 207 -6.75 -12.70 34.89
CA PHE A 207 -5.99 -13.89 35.32
C PHE A 207 -4.56 -13.85 34.79
N MET A 208 -4.37 -13.50 33.52
CA MET A 208 -3.06 -13.46 32.84
C MET A 208 -2.16 -12.29 33.28
N ARG A 209 -2.61 -11.47 34.25
CA ARG A 209 -1.78 -10.43 34.85
C ARG A 209 -0.53 -11.05 35.49
N PRO A 210 0.69 -10.54 35.22
CA PRO A 210 1.93 -11.11 35.75
C PRO A 210 1.92 -11.24 37.27
N GLU A 211 1.29 -10.29 37.97
CA GLU A 211 1.20 -10.28 39.44
C GLU A 211 0.38 -11.45 40.00
N ARG A 212 -0.43 -12.13 39.18
CA ARG A 212 -1.28 -13.25 39.61
C ARG A 212 -0.81 -14.58 39.05
N VAL A 213 -0.58 -14.63 37.74
CA VAL A 213 -0.30 -15.91 37.03
C VAL A 213 1.07 -16.49 37.40
N LEU A 214 2.07 -15.65 37.71
CA LEU A 214 3.43 -16.12 38.03
C LEU A 214 3.49 -17.01 39.27
N TYR A 215 2.57 -16.86 40.23
CA TYR A 215 2.50 -17.73 41.42
C TYR A 215 2.12 -19.18 41.08
N PHE A 216 1.41 -19.40 39.98
CA PHE A 216 0.90 -20.71 39.56
C PHE A 216 1.72 -21.35 38.44
N LEU A 217 2.69 -20.63 37.87
CA LEU A 217 3.57 -21.10 36.79
C LEU A 217 4.86 -21.71 37.35
N HIS A 218 4.73 -22.86 38.01
CA HIS A 218 5.86 -23.69 38.41
C HIS A 218 6.20 -24.74 37.33
N SER A 219 7.44 -25.22 37.31
CA SER A 219 7.85 -26.30 36.40
C SER A 219 6.96 -27.53 36.58
N GLY A 220 6.41 -28.05 35.48
CA GLY A 220 5.48 -29.19 35.49
C GLY A 220 3.99 -28.82 35.56
N SER A 221 3.64 -27.53 35.61
CA SER A 221 2.25 -27.08 35.54
C SER A 221 1.65 -27.30 34.15
N LEU A 222 0.44 -27.84 34.09
CA LEU A 222 -0.32 -27.99 32.86
C LEU A 222 -0.98 -26.65 32.50
N VAL A 223 -0.63 -26.10 31.35
CA VAL A 223 -1.22 -24.86 30.82
C VAL A 223 -2.01 -25.18 29.56
N SER A 224 -3.27 -24.72 29.51
CA SER A 224 -4.08 -24.81 28.29
C SER A 224 -3.75 -23.63 27.38
N GLU A 225 -2.97 -23.90 26.32
CA GLU A 225 -2.59 -22.88 25.36
C GLU A 225 -3.59 -22.81 24.21
N LYS A 226 -4.41 -21.74 24.18
CA LYS A 226 -5.22 -21.39 23.00
C LYS A 226 -4.46 -20.33 22.19
N ILE A 227 -3.37 -20.74 21.54
CA ILE A 227 -2.64 -19.86 20.63
C ILE A 227 -3.48 -19.66 19.36
N ARG A 228 -4.19 -18.53 19.26
CA ARG A 228 -4.47 -17.96 17.93
C ARG A 228 -3.16 -17.31 17.47
N VAL A 229 -2.35 -18.09 16.75
CA VAL A 229 -1.05 -17.77 16.14
C VAL A 229 -0.54 -16.37 16.48
N CYS A 230 0.17 -16.25 17.60
CA CYS A 230 1.10 -15.15 17.86
C CYS A 230 2.48 -15.80 17.97
N LEU A 231 3.19 -15.87 16.84
CA LEU A 231 4.61 -16.21 16.81
C LEU A 231 5.37 -15.03 17.41
N TYR A 232 5.65 -15.08 18.71
CA TYR A 232 6.74 -14.31 19.29
C TYR A 232 7.96 -15.23 19.36
N TYR A 233 8.85 -15.09 18.38
CA TYR A 233 10.23 -15.57 18.54
C TYR A 233 10.89 -14.73 19.64
N ALA A 234 11.15 -15.33 20.79
CA ALA A 234 12.12 -14.78 21.74
C ALA A 234 13.51 -15.28 21.31
N ALA A 235 14.34 -14.34 20.86
CA ALA A 235 15.74 -14.58 20.53
C ALA A 235 16.52 -14.99 21.78
N ILE A 236 17.42 -15.97 21.61
CA ILE A 236 18.67 -16.08 22.38
C ILE A 236 19.72 -15.29 21.62
#